data_AF-A0A7V8BDR9-F1
#
_entry.id   AF-A0A7V8BDR9-F1
#
_cell.length_a   1.000
_cell.length_b   1.000
_cell.length_c   1.000
_cell.angle_alpha   90.00
_cell.angle_beta   90.00
_cell.angle_gamma   90.00
#
_symmetry.space_group_name_H-M   'P 1'
#
loop_
_entity.id
_entity.type
_entity.pdbx_description
1 polymer ?
#
loop_
_entity_poly.entity_id
_entity_poly.type
_entity_poly.pdbx_seq_one_letter_code
_entity_poly.pdbx_strand_id
1 'polypeptide(L)'
;MPTLARLLVVALACTLCAGLPANASPWRAKAESIAHVAVADGLSRGVVVAWVSPEDRGWVSAGNSGNAQRPAIDDRTLFEIGSITKTFTASLLATAVETGDLALADRLDQLAPELRLG
;
A
#
# COMPACT_ATOMS: atom_id res chain seq x y z
N MET A 1 -23.91 -35.83 39.76
CA MET A 1 -22.53 -35.31 39.77
C MET A 1 -21.73 -35.47 38.44
N PRO A 2 -22.30 -35.51 37.21
CA PRO A 2 -21.49 -35.48 35.97
C PRO A 2 -21.42 -34.10 35.26
N THR A 3 -22.17 -33.09 35.72
CA THR A 3 -22.27 -31.77 35.06
C THR A 3 -21.05 -30.87 35.27
N LEU A 4 -20.42 -30.95 36.44
CA LEU A 4 -19.21 -30.18 36.76
C LEU A 4 -17.98 -30.63 35.95
N ALA A 5 -17.83 -31.94 35.72
CA ALA A 5 -16.74 -32.48 34.92
C ALA A 5 -16.82 -32.07 33.43
N ARG A 6 -18.04 -31.95 32.88
CA ARG A 6 -18.27 -31.47 31.51
C ARG A 6 -17.96 -29.98 31.34
N LEU A 7 -18.28 -29.15 32.34
CA LEU A 7 -17.96 -27.72 32.34
C LEU A 7 -16.45 -27.47 32.43
N LEU A 8 -15.72 -28.29 33.19
CA LEU A 8 -14.26 -28.15 33.33
C LEU A 8 -13.50 -28.50 32.05
N VAL A 9 -13.94 -29.52 31.30
CA VAL A 9 -13.31 -29.92 30.03
C VAL A 9 -13.51 -28.87 28.92
N VAL A 10 -14.66 -28.20 28.88
CA VAL A 10 -14.94 -27.13 27.90
C VAL A 10 -14.10 -25.87 28.18
N ALA A 11 -13.90 -25.51 29.45
CA ALA A 11 -13.08 -24.36 29.84
C ALA A 11 -11.57 -24.56 29.52
N LEU A 12 -11.08 -25.80 29.61
CA LEU A 12 -9.70 -26.17 29.26
C LEU A 12 -9.46 -26.21 27.75
N ALA A 13 -10.50 -26.49 26.95
CA ALA A 13 -10.41 -26.46 25.49
C ALA A 13 -10.41 -25.02 24.92
N CYS A 14 -11.14 -24.08 25.55
CA CYS A 14 -11.16 -22.67 25.11
C CYS A 14 -9.85 -21.93 25.40
N THR A 15 -9.06 -22.36 26.38
CA THR A 15 -7.76 -21.74 26.70
C THR A 15 -6.63 -22.19 25.78
N LEU A 16 -6.75 -23.36 25.11
CA LEU A 16 -5.73 -23.85 24.16
C LEU A 16 -5.82 -23.20 22.76
N CYS A 17 -6.98 -22.69 22.34
CA CYS A 17 -7.13 -22.05 21.02
C CYS A 17 -6.72 -20.57 20.97
N ALA A 18 -6.56 -19.89 22.12
CA ALA A 18 -6.24 -18.46 22.17
C ALA A 18 -4.75 -18.13 21.94
N GLY A 19 -3.89 -19.15 21.81
CA GLY A 19 -2.44 -19.01 21.73
C GLY A 19 -1.83 -19.23 20.35
N LEU A 20 -2.61 -19.43 19.29
CA LEU A 20 -2.04 -19.50 17.95
C LEU A 20 -1.50 -18.11 17.59
N PRO A 21 -0.19 -17.94 17.35
CA PRO A 21 0.31 -16.66 16.87
C PRO A 21 -0.43 -16.38 15.57
N ALA A 22 -1.09 -15.22 15.48
CA ALA A 22 -1.49 -14.69 14.20
C ALA A 22 -0.24 -14.75 13.32
N ASN A 23 -0.29 -15.48 12.20
CA ASN A 23 0.87 -15.71 11.36
C ASN A 23 1.46 -14.35 10.99
N ALA A 24 2.53 -13.96 11.68
CA ALA A 24 3.06 -12.62 11.58
C ALA A 24 3.68 -12.51 10.19
N SER A 25 3.18 -11.57 9.40
CA SER A 25 3.67 -11.35 8.05
C SER A 25 5.20 -11.25 8.06
N PRO A 26 5.91 -12.03 7.24
CA PRO A 26 7.37 -11.94 7.14
C PRO A 26 7.83 -10.56 6.66
N TRP A 27 6.94 -9.82 5.99
CA TRP A 27 7.20 -8.47 5.47
C TRP A 27 7.06 -7.38 6.53
N ARG A 28 6.22 -7.60 7.56
CA ARG A 28 5.90 -6.55 8.53
C ARG A 28 7.12 -6.02 9.28
N ALA A 29 7.92 -6.90 9.87
CA ALA A 29 9.12 -6.49 10.61
C ALA A 29 10.10 -5.73 9.72
N LYS A 30 10.23 -6.13 8.45
CA LYS A 30 11.06 -5.43 7.47
C LYS A 30 10.50 -4.05 7.13
N ALA A 31 9.19 -3.94 6.92
CA ALA A 31 8.52 -2.67 6.65
C ALA A 31 8.63 -1.70 7.83
N GLU A 32 8.49 -2.19 9.07
CA GLU A 32 8.66 -1.39 10.30
C GLU A 32 10.09 -0.85 10.41
N SER A 33 11.09 -1.69 10.10
CA SER A 33 12.49 -1.26 10.05
C SER A 33 12.73 -0.17 9.01
N ILE A 34 12.20 -0.31 7.79
CA ILE A 34 12.31 0.72 6.73
C ILE A 34 11.65 2.02 7.17
N ALA A 35 10.42 1.95 7.68
CA ALA A 35 9.67 3.12 8.10
C ALA A 35 10.36 3.86 9.26
N HIS A 36 10.88 3.12 10.24
CA HIS A 36 11.62 3.68 11.36
C HIS A 36 12.89 4.40 10.90
N VAL A 37 13.72 3.75 10.09
CA VAL A 37 14.98 4.34 9.57
C VAL A 37 14.69 5.60 8.75
N ALA A 38 13.68 5.58 7.87
CA ALA A 38 13.34 6.73 7.05
C ALA A 38 13.01 7.99 7.87
N VAL A 39 12.35 7.83 9.02
CA VAL A 39 12.01 8.95 9.91
C VAL A 39 13.17 9.30 10.84
N ALA A 40 13.84 8.31 11.44
CA ALA A 40 14.93 8.51 12.39
C ALA A 40 16.13 9.22 11.75
N ASP A 41 16.45 8.89 10.50
CA ASP A 41 17.56 9.48 9.75
C ASP A 41 17.16 10.79 9.05
N GLY A 42 15.92 11.27 9.24
CA GLY A 42 15.43 12.51 8.66
C GLY A 42 15.19 12.47 7.15
N LEU A 43 15.16 11.28 6.53
CA LEU A 43 14.87 11.09 5.11
C LEU A 43 13.42 11.44 4.76
N SER A 44 12.51 11.32 5.73
CA SER A 44 11.09 11.65 5.58
C SER A 44 10.48 12.09 6.90
N ARG A 45 9.59 13.09 6.86
CA ARG A 45 8.80 13.51 8.04
C ARG A 45 7.77 12.46 8.47
N GLY A 46 7.20 11.77 7.48
CA GLY A 46 6.21 10.72 7.66
C GLY A 46 6.23 9.81 6.44
N VAL A 47 6.08 8.50 6.68
CA VAL A 47 6.16 7.47 5.65
C VAL A 47 5.13 6.38 5.90
N VAL A 48 4.58 5.83 4.82
CA VAL A 48 3.78 4.60 4.83
C VAL A 48 4.50 3.59 3.93
N VAL A 49 4.77 2.41 4.47
CA VAL A 49 5.39 1.30 3.73
C VAL A 49 4.36 0.20 3.61
N ALA A 50 3.95 -0.11 2.38
CA ALA A 50 2.99 -1.16 2.07
C ALA A 50 3.64 -2.30 1.28
N TRP A 51 3.12 -3.51 1.44
CA TRP A 51 3.54 -4.69 0.67
C TRP A 51 2.33 -5.48 0.17
N VAL A 52 2.54 -6.18 -0.92
CA VAL A 52 1.62 -7.17 -1.48
C VAL A 52 2.45 -8.38 -1.87
N SER A 53 2.09 -9.54 -1.33
CA SER A 53 2.70 -10.85 -1.60
C SER A 53 1.61 -11.86 -1.96
N PRO A 54 1.96 -13.06 -2.46
CA PRO A 54 0.99 -14.14 -2.61
C PRO A 54 0.34 -14.57 -1.29
N GLU A 55 1.06 -14.45 -0.17
CA GLU A 55 0.62 -14.92 1.15
C GLU A 55 -0.24 -13.89 1.86
N ASP A 56 0.09 -12.61 1.71
CA ASP A 56 -0.51 -11.53 2.49
C ASP A 56 -0.31 -10.14 1.89
N ARG A 57 -0.93 -9.16 2.53
CA ARG A 57 -0.71 -7.74 2.26
C ARG A 57 -0.86 -6.96 3.55
N GLY A 58 -0.19 -5.84 3.62
CA GLY A 58 -0.29 -4.98 4.78
C GLY A 58 0.48 -3.69 4.57
N TRP A 59 0.49 -2.89 5.62
CA TRP A 59 1.20 -1.64 5.66
C TRP A 59 1.61 -1.31 7.10
N VAL A 60 2.59 -0.42 7.21
CA VAL A 60 2.99 0.22 8.46
C VAL A 60 3.28 1.69 8.20
N SER A 61 3.14 2.53 9.21
CA SER A 61 3.42 3.95 9.10
C SER A 61 4.32 4.44 10.24
N ALA A 62 5.10 5.49 9.99
CA ALA A 62 5.96 6.14 10.97
C ALA A 62 6.06 7.65 10.71
N GLY A 63 6.14 8.46 11.76
CA GLY A 63 6.24 9.92 11.66
C GLY A 63 4.87 10.61 11.60
N ASN A 64 4.80 11.79 10.97
CA ASN A 64 3.56 12.57 10.86
C ASN A 64 3.41 13.26 9.49
N SER A 65 2.19 13.63 9.14
CA SER A 65 1.83 14.23 7.84
C SER A 65 2.37 15.66 7.66
N GLY A 66 2.71 16.30 8.77
CA GLY A 66 3.02 17.71 8.83
C GLY A 66 1.86 18.69 8.75
N ASN A 67 0.65 18.18 8.61
CA ASN A 67 -0.57 18.93 8.82
C ASN A 67 -0.92 18.91 10.31
N ALA A 68 -0.93 20.08 10.95
CA ALA A 68 -1.21 20.21 12.39
C ALA A 68 -2.64 19.76 12.76
N GLN A 69 -3.60 19.90 11.84
CA GLN A 69 -4.99 19.49 12.03
C GLN A 69 -5.18 17.98 11.81
N ARG A 70 -4.28 17.32 11.09
CA ARG A 70 -4.31 15.87 10.84
C ARG A 70 -2.91 15.26 10.87
N PRO A 71 -2.24 15.20 12.04
CA PRO A 71 -0.85 14.79 12.13
C PRO A 71 -0.63 13.28 11.90
N ALA A 72 -1.63 12.45 12.23
CA ALA A 72 -1.56 11.01 12.02
C ALA A 72 -1.46 10.66 10.53
N ILE A 73 -0.67 9.63 10.23
CA ILE A 73 -0.54 9.05 8.89
C ILE A 73 -0.94 7.57 8.90
N ASP A 74 -1.66 7.17 7.87
CA ASP A 74 -2.24 5.85 7.67
C ASP A 74 -2.28 5.51 6.18
N ASP A 75 -2.81 4.33 5.84
CA ASP A 75 -3.01 3.87 4.47
C ASP A 75 -3.99 4.71 3.64
N ARG A 76 -4.68 5.68 4.25
CA ARG A 76 -5.61 6.60 3.58
C ARG A 76 -5.06 8.01 3.45
N THR A 77 -3.83 8.23 3.90
CA THR A 77 -3.16 9.51 3.78
C THR A 77 -2.73 9.72 2.33
N LEU A 78 -3.08 10.88 1.76
CA LEU A 78 -2.70 11.22 0.40
C LEU A 78 -1.29 11.78 0.37
N PHE A 79 -0.46 11.24 -0.52
CA PHE A 79 0.88 11.71 -0.82
C PHE A 79 0.97 12.13 -2.28
N GLU A 80 1.78 13.14 -2.56
CA GLU A 80 2.22 13.42 -3.93
C GLU A 80 3.20 12.33 -4.36
N ILE A 81 2.84 11.56 -5.39
CA ILE A 81 3.66 10.43 -5.87
C ILE A 81 4.65 10.81 -6.98
N GLY A 82 4.64 12.09 -7.39
CA GLY A 82 5.55 12.64 -8.39
C GLY A 82 5.59 11.85 -9.70
N SER A 83 6.78 11.45 -10.15
CA SER A 83 6.96 10.76 -11.43
C SER A 83 6.35 9.36 -11.49
N ILE A 84 5.89 8.78 -10.37
CA ILE A 84 5.08 7.55 -10.42
C ILE A 84 3.79 7.80 -11.23
N THR A 85 3.25 9.03 -11.24
CA THR A 85 2.10 9.40 -12.09
C THR A 85 2.30 9.07 -13.57
N LYS A 86 3.54 9.03 -14.09
CA LYS A 86 3.81 8.67 -15.49
C LYS A 86 3.40 7.24 -15.83
N THR A 87 3.42 6.31 -14.87
CA THR A 87 2.94 4.94 -15.13
C THR A 87 1.44 4.93 -15.39
N PHE A 88 0.67 5.77 -14.68
CA PHE A 88 -0.76 5.93 -14.94
C PHE A 88 -1.03 6.59 -16.29
N THR A 89 -0.28 7.64 -16.65
CA THR A 89 -0.38 8.26 -17.98
C THR A 89 0.02 7.28 -19.10
N ALA A 90 1.05 6.47 -18.90
CA ALA A 90 1.45 5.44 -19.84
C ALA A 90 0.38 4.35 -19.98
N SER A 91 -0.28 3.95 -18.89
CA SER A 91 -1.43 3.04 -18.95
C SER A 91 -2.58 3.63 -19.77
N LEU A 92 -2.88 4.92 -19.60
CA LEU A 92 -3.90 5.60 -20.42
C LEU A 92 -3.52 5.60 -21.91
N LEU A 93 -2.25 5.87 -22.23
CA LEU A 93 -1.74 5.78 -23.60
C LEU A 93 -1.87 4.35 -24.15
N ALA A 94 -1.52 3.33 -23.37
CA ALA A 94 -1.66 1.93 -23.77
C ALA A 94 -3.12 1.57 -24.08
N THR A 95 -4.06 2.02 -23.23
CA THR A 95 -5.50 1.85 -23.50
C THR A 95 -5.91 2.50 -24.81
N ALA A 96 -5.50 3.74 -25.08
CA ALA A 96 -5.81 4.43 -26.35
C ALA A 96 -5.25 3.69 -27.58
N VAL A 97 -4.08 3.04 -27.44
CA VAL A 97 -3.50 2.20 -28.50
C VAL A 97 -4.30 0.92 -28.70
N GLU A 98 -4.71 0.25 -27.61
CA GLU A 98 -5.50 -0.98 -27.67
C GLU A 98 -6.91 -0.76 -28.24
N THR A 99 -7.53 0.38 -27.95
CA THR A 99 -8.85 0.76 -28.49
C THR A 99 -8.78 1.30 -29.92
N GLY A 100 -7.59 1.56 -30.44
CA GLY A 100 -7.38 2.11 -31.78
C GLY A 100 -7.64 3.61 -31.90
N ASP A 101 -7.67 4.34 -30.78
CA ASP A 101 -7.83 5.80 -30.76
C ASP A 101 -6.59 6.52 -31.34
N LEU A 102 -5.42 5.93 -31.19
CA LEU A 102 -4.15 6.36 -31.81
C LEU A 102 -3.18 5.17 -31.94
N ALA A 103 -2.12 5.33 -32.72
CA ALA A 103 -0.96 4.45 -32.72
C ALA A 103 0.27 5.14 -32.13
N LEU A 104 1.18 4.37 -31.50
CA LEU A 104 2.44 4.93 -30.96
C LEU A 104 3.33 5.58 -32.02
N ALA A 105 3.15 5.20 -33.29
CA ALA A 105 3.89 5.75 -34.43
C ALA A 105 3.20 6.97 -35.07
N ASP A 106 2.01 7.36 -34.60
CA ASP A 106 1.32 8.54 -35.09
C ASP A 106 2.18 9.78 -34.83
N ARG A 107 2.22 10.67 -35.83
CA ARG A 107 2.93 11.92 -35.66
C ARG A 107 2.11 12.85 -34.76
N LEU A 108 2.80 13.56 -33.87
CA LEU A 108 2.13 14.52 -33.00
C LEU A 108 1.33 15.59 -33.76
N ASP A 109 1.80 16.03 -34.94
CA ASP A 109 1.13 17.04 -35.76
C ASP A 109 -0.08 16.51 -36.58
N GLN A 110 -0.29 15.19 -36.56
CA GLN A 110 -1.54 14.56 -37.03
C GLN A 110 -2.59 14.55 -35.91
N LEU A 111 -2.17 14.30 -34.67
CA LEU A 111 -3.04 14.25 -33.49
C LEU A 111 -3.34 15.63 -32.88
N ALA A 112 -2.41 16.57 -33.01
CA ALA A 112 -2.46 17.95 -32.50
C ALA A 112 -2.01 18.93 -33.61
N PRO A 113 -2.93 19.32 -34.52
CA PRO A 113 -2.60 20.14 -35.70
C PRO A 113 -1.94 21.49 -35.39
N GLU A 114 -2.13 22.04 -34.19
CA GLU A 114 -1.47 23.26 -33.69
C GLU A 114 0.06 23.12 -33.55
N LEU A 115 0.58 21.88 -33.54
CA LEU A 115 2.02 21.59 -33.47
C LEU A 115 2.68 21.56 -34.85
N ARG A 116 1.94 21.83 -35.94
CA ARG A 116 2.52 21.91 -37.29
C ARG A 116 3.47 23.10 -37.37
N LEU A 117 4.76 22.79 -37.50
CA LEU A 117 5.77 23.78 -37.85
C LEU A 117 5.61 24.08 -39.35
N GLY A 118 5.16 25.30 -39.67
CA GLY A 118 5.03 25.80 -41.04
C GLY A 118 6.38 26.03 -41.71
#